data_AF-N9TLS6-F1
#
_entry.id   AF-N9TLS6-F1
#
_cell.length_a   1.000
_cell.length_b   1.000
_cell.length_c   1.000
_cell.angle_alpha   90.00
_cell.angle_beta   90.00
_cell.angle_gamma   90.00
#
_symmetry.space_group_name_H-M   'P 1'
#
loop_
_entity.id
_entity.type
_entity.pdbx_description
1 polymer ?
#
loop_
_entity_poly.entity_id
_entity_poly.type
_entity_poly.pdbx_seq_one_letter_code
_entity_poly.pdbx_strand_id
1 'polypeptide(L)'
;MKALFIALICFCAFAEEDLFNPFIHGKTLLNRMRRIKSSSRRNERTLLALENRERKIENVLDILYDDMKLAVSIADRMKIETQIDKLHKNLDKIRRQKRAILRRMKKMADKIALPDRDRLVRSTRTEHRVGIEETSHIRREIENNQKLLLK
;
A
#
# COMPACT_ATOMS: atom_id res chain seq x y z
N MET A 1 10.24 46.39 39.95
CA MET A 1 10.70 46.15 38.56
C MET A 1 11.69 44.99 38.42
N LYS A 2 12.69 44.82 39.31
CA LYS A 2 13.66 43.70 39.22
C LYS A 2 13.04 42.30 39.36
N ALA A 3 12.06 42.13 40.26
CA ALA A 3 11.37 40.85 40.47
C ALA A 3 10.51 40.42 39.27
N LEU A 4 9.87 41.37 38.57
CA LEU A 4 9.13 41.11 37.34
C LEU A 4 10.07 40.67 36.21
N PHE A 5 11.26 41.28 36.13
CA PHE A 5 12.27 40.90 35.14
C PHE A 5 12.81 39.49 35.39
N ILE A 6 13.07 39.13 36.66
CA ILE A 6 13.50 37.78 37.05
C ILE A 6 12.40 36.74 36.76
N ALA A 7 11.13 37.06 37.07
CA ALA A 7 10.00 36.19 36.75
C ALA A 7 9.83 35.97 35.24
N LEU A 8 10.06 37.01 34.43
CA LEU A 8 9.97 36.94 32.97
C LEU A 8 11.11 36.10 32.38
N ILE A 9 12.33 36.23 32.92
CA ILE A 9 13.48 35.40 32.53
C ILE A 9 13.25 33.92 32.91
N CYS A 10 12.73 33.64 34.11
CA CYS A 10 12.39 32.27 34.50
C CYS A 10 11.29 31.67 33.61
N PHE A 11 10.28 32.46 33.23
CA PHE A 11 9.23 31.99 32.32
C PHE A 11 9.76 31.70 30.91
N CYS A 12 10.68 32.53 30.39
CA CYS A 12 11.36 32.29 29.12
C CYS A 12 12.27 31.05 29.19
N ALA A 13 13.01 30.85 30.27
CA ALA A 13 13.89 29.69 30.45
C ALA A 13 13.11 28.35 30.52
N PHE A 14 11.95 28.34 31.19
CA PHE A 14 11.06 27.17 31.21
C PHE A 14 10.37 26.92 29.86
N ALA A 15 10.13 27.96 29.04
CA ALA A 15 9.55 27.82 27.71
C ALA A 15 10.57 27.32 26.66
N GLU A 16 11.86 27.59 26.85
CA GLU A 16 12.94 27.11 25.96
C GLU A 16 13.20 25.61 26.07
N GLU A 17 12.97 24.99 27.24
CA GLU A 17 13.13 23.54 27.42
C GLU A 17 12.20 22.72 26.51
N ASP A 18 11.02 23.24 26.16
CA ASP A 18 10.10 22.62 25.20
C ASP A 18 10.40 23.01 23.74
N LEU A 19 11.00 24.19 23.50
CA LEU A 19 11.32 24.67 22.15
C LEU A 19 12.54 23.96 21.54
N PHE A 20 13.48 23.51 22.39
CA PHE A 20 14.71 22.83 21.99
C PHE A 20 14.74 21.33 22.30
N ASN A 21 13.61 20.70 22.67
CA ASN A 21 13.61 19.28 22.95
C ASN A 21 13.74 18.43 21.66
N PRO A 22 14.91 17.85 21.36
CA PRO A 22 15.13 17.11 20.11
C PRO A 22 14.27 15.83 20.05
N PHE A 23 13.75 15.39 21.19
CA PHE A 23 13.00 14.15 21.35
C PHE A 23 11.48 14.31 21.16
N ILE A 24 10.92 15.54 21.21
CA ILE A 24 9.48 15.78 20.93
C ILE A 24 9.18 15.48 19.46
N HIS A 25 10.06 15.95 18.55
CA HIS A 25 10.00 15.61 17.14
C HIS A 25 10.25 14.11 16.90
N GLY A 26 11.15 13.49 17.67
CA GLY A 26 11.38 12.04 17.64
C GLY A 26 10.13 11.23 18.00
N LYS A 27 9.44 11.54 19.10
CA LYS A 27 8.23 10.81 19.55
C LYS A 27 7.06 10.97 18.58
N THR A 28 6.84 12.16 18.04
CA THR A 28 5.79 12.43 17.05
C THR A 28 6.06 11.73 15.71
N LEU A 29 7.31 11.76 15.22
CA LEU A 29 7.75 11.03 14.02
C LEU A 29 7.63 9.51 14.21
N LEU A 30 8.10 8.97 15.35
CA LEU A 30 7.99 7.54 15.68
C LEU A 30 6.52 7.08 15.72
N ASN A 31 5.63 7.87 16.32
CA ASN A 31 4.20 7.57 16.36
C ASN A 31 3.58 7.60 14.95
N ARG A 32 3.98 8.56 14.11
CA ARG A 32 3.56 8.64 12.70
C ARG A 32 4.04 7.42 11.91
N MET A 33 5.30 7.02 12.07
CA MET A 33 5.85 5.81 11.43
C MET A 33 5.12 4.54 11.87
N ARG A 34 4.85 4.38 13.18
CA ARG A 34 4.08 3.24 13.70
C ARG A 34 2.68 3.18 13.09
N ARG A 35 1.98 4.32 12.98
CA ARG A 35 0.66 4.42 12.34
C ARG A 35 0.70 4.08 10.85
N ILE A 36 1.72 4.53 10.13
CA ILE A 36 1.88 4.20 8.71
C ILE A 36 2.16 2.71 8.53
N LYS A 37 3.03 2.12 9.35
CA LYS A 37 3.36 0.69 9.32
C LYS A 37 2.14 -0.19 9.62
N SER A 38 1.36 0.15 10.65
CA SER A 38 0.14 -0.61 10.99
C SER A 38 -0.93 -0.50 9.89
N SER A 39 -1.11 0.70 9.33
CA SER A 39 -2.05 0.94 8.22
C SER A 39 -1.62 0.23 6.93
N SER A 40 -0.32 0.22 6.64
CA SER A 40 0.25 -0.52 5.51
C SER A 40 0.00 -2.03 5.64
N ARG A 41 0.26 -2.62 6.81
CA ARG A 41 -0.04 -4.03 7.10
C ARG A 41 -1.53 -4.37 6.93
N ARG A 42 -2.43 -3.48 7.38
CA ARG A 42 -3.88 -3.69 7.22
C ARG A 42 -4.27 -3.67 5.74
N ASN A 43 -3.73 -2.73 4.97
CA ASN A 43 -4.00 -2.64 3.53
C ASN A 43 -3.43 -3.85 2.78
N GLU A 44 -2.25 -4.32 3.15
CA GLU A 44 -1.64 -5.53 2.59
C GLU A 44 -2.49 -6.78 2.85
N ARG A 45 -2.95 -7.00 4.09
CA ARG A 45 -3.87 -8.12 4.39
C ARG A 45 -5.15 -8.05 3.56
N THR A 46 -5.68 -6.84 3.39
CA THR A 46 -6.89 -6.62 2.58
C THR A 46 -6.61 -6.92 1.10
N LEU A 47 -5.44 -6.51 0.59
CA LEU A 47 -5.02 -6.79 -0.77
C LEU A 47 -4.88 -8.29 -1.02
N LEU A 48 -4.21 -9.02 -0.13
CA LEU A 48 -4.08 -10.49 -0.23
C LEU A 48 -5.43 -11.19 -0.21
N ALA A 49 -6.37 -10.73 0.63
CA ALA A 49 -7.72 -11.26 0.66
C ALA A 49 -8.46 -11.03 -0.67
N LEU A 50 -8.26 -9.87 -1.31
CA LEU A 50 -8.83 -9.58 -2.64
C LEU A 50 -8.17 -10.43 -3.74
N GLU A 51 -6.85 -10.62 -3.71
CA GLU A 51 -6.13 -11.49 -4.64
C GLU A 51 -6.60 -12.94 -4.56
N ASN A 52 -6.81 -13.46 -3.34
CA ASN A 52 -7.36 -14.79 -3.16
C ASN A 52 -8.80 -14.92 -3.67
N ARG A 53 -9.62 -13.86 -3.55
CA ARG A 53 -10.97 -13.84 -4.11
C ARG A 53 -10.95 -13.76 -5.64
N GLU A 54 -10.06 -12.97 -6.21
CA GLU A 54 -9.83 -12.88 -7.66
C GLU A 54 -9.48 -14.26 -8.22
N ARG A 55 -8.49 -14.94 -7.64
CA ARG A 55 -8.09 -16.28 -8.06
C ARG A 55 -9.23 -17.30 -7.98
N LYS A 56 -10.05 -17.23 -6.93
CA LYS A 56 -11.24 -18.10 -6.80
C LYS A 56 -12.26 -17.85 -7.90
N ILE A 57 -12.49 -16.59 -8.27
CA ILE A 57 -13.41 -16.25 -9.36
C ILE A 57 -12.84 -16.71 -10.70
N GLU A 58 -11.56 -16.51 -10.95
CA GLU A 58 -10.89 -16.96 -12.18
C GLU A 58 -10.99 -18.48 -12.33
N ASN A 59 -10.70 -19.25 -11.28
CA ASN A 59 -10.86 -20.71 -11.31
C ASN A 59 -12.31 -21.15 -11.59
N VAL A 60 -13.30 -20.45 -11.04
CA VAL A 60 -14.71 -20.78 -11.29
C VAL A 60 -15.11 -20.40 -12.72
N LEU A 61 -14.60 -19.28 -13.24
CA LEU A 61 -14.81 -18.88 -14.63
C LEU A 61 -14.25 -19.93 -15.59
N ASP A 62 -13.05 -20.45 -15.34
CA ASP A 62 -12.45 -21.51 -16.17
C ASP A 62 -13.35 -22.75 -16.23
N ILE A 63 -13.85 -23.20 -15.08
CA ILE A 63 -14.79 -24.34 -15.01
C ILE A 63 -16.07 -24.05 -15.80
N LEU A 64 -16.67 -22.86 -15.61
CA LEU A 64 -17.90 -22.50 -16.30
C LEU A 64 -17.71 -22.38 -17.82
N TYR A 65 -16.54 -21.93 -18.28
CA TYR A 65 -16.22 -21.92 -19.70
C TYR A 65 -16.11 -23.33 -20.29
N ASP A 66 -15.58 -24.28 -19.53
CA ASP A 66 -15.54 -25.68 -19.94
C ASP A 66 -16.93 -26.32 -19.91
N ASP A 67 -17.74 -26.07 -18.88
CA ASP A 67 -19.13 -26.51 -18.81
C ASP A 67 -19.96 -25.94 -19.98
N MET A 68 -19.70 -24.69 -20.38
CA MET A 68 -20.37 -24.06 -21.52
C MET A 68 -20.06 -24.76 -22.85
N LYS A 69 -18.85 -25.32 -23.00
CA LYS A 69 -18.48 -26.11 -24.20
C LYS A 69 -19.19 -27.46 -24.23
N LEU A 70 -19.51 -28.02 -23.05
CA LEU A 70 -20.20 -29.29 -22.90
C LEU A 70 -21.73 -29.15 -22.90
N ALA A 71 -22.25 -27.93 -22.78
CA ALA A 71 -23.68 -27.67 -22.72
C ALA A 71 -24.38 -28.08 -24.03
N VAL A 72 -25.32 -29.02 -23.92
CA VAL A 72 -26.07 -29.56 -25.06
C VAL A 72 -27.35 -28.75 -25.34
N SER A 73 -27.91 -28.07 -24.33
CA SER A 73 -29.15 -27.30 -24.45
C SER A 73 -28.89 -25.78 -24.43
N ILE A 74 -29.73 -25.04 -25.17
CA ILE A 74 -29.69 -23.56 -25.18
C ILE A 74 -30.00 -23.01 -23.78
N ALA A 75 -30.93 -23.63 -23.07
CA ALA A 75 -31.33 -23.20 -21.74
C ALA A 75 -30.17 -23.31 -20.72
N ASP A 76 -29.38 -24.38 -20.78
CA ASP A 76 -28.24 -24.55 -19.89
C ASP A 76 -27.10 -23.60 -20.26
N ARG A 77 -26.85 -23.41 -21.56
CA ARG A 77 -25.90 -22.41 -22.03
C ARG A 77 -26.25 -21.00 -21.54
N MET A 78 -27.51 -20.58 -21.64
CA MET A 78 -27.95 -19.27 -21.13
C MET A 78 -27.76 -19.13 -19.62
N LYS A 79 -27.99 -20.19 -18.84
CA LYS A 79 -27.74 -20.18 -17.38
C LYS A 79 -26.25 -19.97 -17.09
N ILE A 80 -25.38 -20.70 -17.78
CA ILE A 80 -23.92 -20.60 -17.60
C ILE A 80 -23.42 -19.21 -18.01
N GLU A 81 -23.86 -18.69 -19.16
CA GLU A 81 -23.53 -17.33 -19.62
C GLU A 81 -23.94 -16.26 -18.59
N THR A 82 -25.14 -16.39 -18.02
CA THR A 82 -25.61 -15.48 -16.95
C THR A 82 -24.73 -15.54 -15.70
N GLN A 83 -24.21 -16.72 -15.34
CA GLN A 83 -23.29 -16.88 -14.22
C GLN A 83 -21.91 -16.27 -14.52
N ILE A 84 -21.39 -16.50 -15.72
CA ILE A 84 -20.14 -15.92 -16.22
C ILE A 84 -20.21 -14.38 -16.15
N ASP A 85 -21.30 -13.78 -16.63
CA ASP A 85 -21.50 -12.33 -16.59
C ASP A 85 -21.50 -11.76 -15.17
N LYS A 86 -22.15 -12.45 -14.22
CA LYS A 86 -22.16 -12.05 -12.81
C LYS A 86 -20.76 -12.12 -12.22
N LEU A 87 -19.99 -13.15 -12.54
CA LEU A 87 -18.63 -13.33 -12.06
C LEU A 87 -17.67 -12.27 -12.64
N HIS A 88 -17.80 -11.93 -13.93
CA HIS A 88 -17.02 -10.83 -14.54
C HIS A 88 -17.29 -9.48 -13.89
N LYS A 89 -18.56 -9.15 -13.64
CA LYS A 89 -18.92 -7.91 -12.91
C LYS A 89 -18.30 -7.88 -11.51
N ASN A 90 -18.26 -9.02 -10.82
CA ASN A 90 -17.61 -9.15 -9.52
C ASN A 90 -16.09 -9.04 -9.61
N LEU A 91 -15.48 -9.64 -10.62
CA LEU A 91 -14.04 -9.56 -10.91
C LEU A 91 -13.61 -8.11 -11.13
N ASP A 92 -14.36 -7.36 -11.93
CA ASP A 92 -14.13 -5.93 -12.18
C ASP A 92 -14.24 -5.08 -10.92
N LYS A 93 -15.19 -5.41 -10.03
CA LYS A 93 -15.34 -4.75 -8.74
C LYS A 93 -14.11 -5.02 -7.86
N ILE A 94 -13.63 -6.26 -7.80
CA ILE A 94 -12.43 -6.64 -7.04
C ILE A 94 -11.19 -5.93 -7.60
N ARG A 95 -10.98 -5.95 -8.92
CA ARG A 95 -9.86 -5.28 -9.59
C ARG A 95 -9.86 -3.76 -9.34
N ARG A 96 -11.03 -3.12 -9.33
CA ARG A 96 -11.19 -1.70 -8.93
C ARG A 96 -10.80 -1.49 -7.47
N GLN A 97 -11.22 -2.37 -6.55
CA GLN A 97 -10.85 -2.29 -5.13
C GLN A 97 -9.35 -2.48 -4.91
N LYS A 98 -8.71 -3.47 -5.58
CA LYS A 98 -7.26 -3.66 -5.55
C LYS A 98 -6.51 -2.39 -5.95
N ARG A 99 -6.88 -1.80 -7.10
CA ARG A 99 -6.29 -0.53 -7.58
C ARG A 99 -6.44 0.59 -6.55
N ALA A 100 -7.60 0.72 -5.91
CA ALA A 100 -7.82 1.74 -4.89
C ALA A 100 -6.94 1.53 -3.65
N ILE A 101 -6.79 0.30 -3.16
CA ILE A 101 -5.92 -0.03 -2.03
C ILE A 101 -4.46 0.25 -2.37
N LEU A 102 -4.00 -0.17 -3.54
CA LEU A 102 -2.64 0.08 -4.00
C LEU A 102 -2.32 1.57 -4.10
N ARG A 103 -3.24 2.39 -4.63
CA ARG A 103 -3.11 3.85 -4.64
C ARG A 103 -3.02 4.43 -3.23
N ARG A 104 -3.80 3.90 -2.26
CA ARG A 104 -3.70 4.30 -0.85
C ARG A 104 -2.35 3.91 -0.25
N MET A 105 -1.84 2.71 -0.54
CA MET A 105 -0.52 2.26 -0.08
C MET A 105 0.59 3.17 -0.61
N LYS A 106 0.57 3.54 -1.90
CA LYS A 106 1.50 4.51 -2.48
C LYS A 106 1.45 5.86 -1.75
N LYS A 107 0.25 6.45 -1.62
CA LYS A 107 0.06 7.73 -0.90
C LYS A 107 0.51 7.69 0.57
N MET A 108 0.51 6.53 1.21
CA MET A 108 1.04 6.38 2.58
C MET A 108 2.55 6.27 2.59
N ALA A 109 3.15 5.56 1.63
CA ALA A 109 4.60 5.45 1.50
C ALA A 109 5.24 6.81 1.18
N ASP A 110 4.59 7.63 0.34
CA ASP A 110 5.06 9.00 0.01
C ASP A 110 5.07 9.96 1.23
N LYS A 111 4.48 9.58 2.36
CA LYS A 111 4.52 10.36 3.62
C LYS A 111 5.76 10.07 4.47
N ILE A 112 6.64 9.17 4.03
CA ILE A 112 7.86 8.76 4.73
C ILE A 112 9.08 9.22 3.93
N ALA A 113 10.17 9.58 4.62
CA ALA A 113 11.45 9.93 4.00
C ALA A 113 12.15 8.73 3.35
N LEU A 114 13.01 9.01 2.35
CA LEU A 114 13.88 8.06 1.64
C LEU A 114 15.09 7.72 2.53
N PRO A 115 14.95 6.77 3.47
CA PRO A 115 15.19 5.36 3.18
C PRO A 115 14.09 4.41 3.67
N ASP A 116 13.26 4.85 4.61
CA ASP A 116 12.20 4.04 5.20
C ASP A 116 11.01 3.86 4.25
N ARG A 117 10.81 4.83 3.34
CA ARG A 117 9.89 4.70 2.20
C ARG A 117 10.24 3.48 1.37
N ASP A 118 11.49 3.34 0.95
CA ASP A 118 11.92 2.26 0.06
C ASP A 118 11.87 0.90 0.77
N ARG A 119 12.25 0.85 2.06
CA ARG A 119 12.06 -0.35 2.88
C ARG A 119 10.58 -0.75 2.96
N LEU A 120 9.68 0.20 3.16
CA LEU A 120 8.24 -0.07 3.22
C LEU A 120 7.72 -0.55 1.86
N VAL A 121 8.07 0.12 0.77
CA VAL A 121 7.60 -0.22 -0.58
C VAL A 121 8.14 -1.58 -1.02
N ARG A 122 9.42 -1.89 -0.77
CA ARG A 122 10.01 -3.22 -1.05
C ARG A 122 9.37 -4.32 -0.21
N SER A 123 9.20 -4.10 1.10
CA SER A 123 8.57 -5.10 1.98
C SER A 123 7.14 -5.43 1.58
N THR A 124 6.40 -4.45 1.06
CA THR A 124 5.01 -4.63 0.63
C THR A 124 4.87 -4.91 -0.87
N ARG A 125 5.99 -5.02 -1.60
CA ARG A 125 6.08 -5.23 -3.06
C ARG A 125 5.12 -4.33 -3.85
N THR A 126 4.89 -3.11 -3.38
CA THR A 126 3.91 -2.20 -4.00
C THR A 126 4.35 -1.82 -5.41
N GLU A 127 5.65 -1.78 -5.69
CA GLU A 127 6.23 -1.53 -7.02
C GLU A 127 5.76 -2.55 -8.05
N HIS A 128 5.94 -3.85 -7.77
CA HIS A 128 5.48 -4.94 -8.62
C HIS A 128 3.96 -4.99 -8.78
N ARG A 129 3.22 -4.59 -7.73
CA ARG A 129 1.75 -4.64 -7.72
C ARG A 129 1.08 -3.45 -8.41
N VAL A 130 1.80 -2.35 -8.63
CA VAL A 130 1.27 -1.09 -9.22
C VAL A 130 1.73 -0.89 -10.67
N GLY A 131 2.59 -1.75 -11.22
CA GLY A 131 3.13 -1.55 -12.56
C GLY A 131 4.00 -0.29 -12.65
N ILE A 132 4.76 0.03 -11.59
CA ILE A 132 5.78 1.10 -11.61
C ILE A 132 7.11 0.56 -12.18
N GLU A 133 7.08 -0.62 -12.82
CA GLU A 133 8.26 -1.38 -13.23
C GLU A 133 9.12 -0.68 -14.31
N GLU A 134 8.62 0.39 -14.92
CA GLU A 134 9.32 1.04 -16.04
C GLU A 134 9.74 2.50 -15.81
N THR A 135 9.27 3.17 -14.76
CA THR A 135 9.52 4.63 -14.61
C THR A 135 10.25 5.04 -13.33
N SER A 136 10.50 4.13 -12.38
CA SER A 136 11.15 4.52 -11.13
C SER A 136 12.67 4.38 -11.17
N HIS A 137 13.35 5.37 -10.61
CA HIS A 137 14.79 5.43 -10.34
C HIS A 137 15.37 4.19 -9.63
N ILE A 138 14.50 3.36 -9.05
CA ILE A 138 14.82 2.14 -8.31
C ILE A 138 15.43 1.07 -9.23
N ARG A 139 14.93 0.90 -10.47
CA ARG A 139 15.51 -0.07 -11.40
C ARG A 139 16.92 0.33 -11.84
N ARG A 140 17.14 1.63 -12.07
CA ARG A 140 18.49 2.18 -12.34
C ARG A 140 19.42 1.97 -11.15
N GLU A 141 18.96 2.18 -9.93
CA GLU A 141 19.77 1.92 -8.72
C GLU A 141 20.11 0.44 -8.56
N ILE A 142 19.16 -0.46 -8.81
CA ILE A 142 19.41 -1.92 -8.76
C ILE A 142 20.44 -2.32 -9.82
N GLU A 143 20.30 -1.86 -11.06
CA GLU A 143 21.27 -2.13 -12.13
C GLU A 143 22.64 -1.54 -11.82
N ASN A 144 22.71 -0.34 -11.26
CA ASN A 144 23.97 0.31 -10.91
C ASN A 144 24.67 -0.44 -9.75
N ASN A 145 23.91 -0.86 -8.74
CA ASN A 145 24.42 -1.67 -7.64
C ASN A 145 24.86 -3.06 -8.09
N GLN A 146 24.13 -3.71 -9.00
CA GLN A 146 24.56 -4.99 -9.59
C GLN A 146 25.85 -4.84 -10.40
N LYS A 147 26.00 -3.76 -11.17
CA LYS A 147 27.26 -3.47 -11.89
C LYS A 147 28.44 -3.19 -10.95
N LEU A 148 28.20 -2.57 -9.80
CA LEU A 148 29.23 -2.34 -8.79
C LEU A 148 29.65 -3.63 -8.06
N LEU A 149 28.74 -4.60 -7.90
CA LEU A 149 29.01 -5.89 -7.26
C LEU A 149 29.64 -6.92 -8.19
N LEU A 150 29.51 -6.75 -9.51
CA LEU A 150 30.11 -7.60 -10.54
C LEU A 150 31.46 -7.08 -11.05
N LYS A 151 31.94 -5.95 -10.51
CA LYS A 151 33.31 -5.46 -10.67
C LYS A 151 34.12 -5.86 -9.45
#